data_AF-A0A9D4RIS2-F1
#
_entry.id   AF-A0A9D4RIS2-F1
#
_cell.length_a   1.000
_cell.length_b   1.000
_cell.length_c   1.000
_cell.angle_alpha   90.00
_cell.angle_beta   90.00
_cell.angle_gamma   90.00
#
_symmetry.space_group_name_H-M   'P 1'
#
loop_
_entity.id
_entity.type
_entity.pdbx_description
1 polymer ?
#
loop_
_entity_poly.entity_id
_entity_poly.type
_entity_poly.pdbx_seq_one_letter_code
_entity_poly.pdbx_strand_id
1 'polypeptide(L)'
;MRHLFWLSKLSKRDSQFCVPRATLADRTLFNQEEELRLVEYLESLAQLGYGATRSRLKDLAGDLAFSLGKRGKNKPLSNDWVSGFLQRWKTRLSSVRPSALESYRAKYATPESVDHYFKNLEETLKKYDLLNKPECIYNLDETGIQPEHRPP
;
A
#
# COMPACT_ATOMS: atom_id res chain seq x y z
N MET A 1 -3.03 -28.87 19.88
CA MET A 1 -1.63 -29.02 20.34
C MET A 1 -0.79 -27.98 19.62
N ARG A 2 -0.07 -27.16 20.38
CA ARG A 2 0.78 -26.08 19.89
C ARG A 2 2.12 -26.68 19.46
N HIS A 3 2.52 -26.50 18.21
CA HIS A 3 3.90 -26.74 17.81
C HIS A 3 4.69 -25.44 17.86
N LEU A 4 5.52 -25.35 18.90
CA LEU A 4 6.67 -24.46 19.04
C LEU A 4 7.91 -25.24 18.56
N PHE A 5 8.75 -24.62 17.73
CA PHE A 5 10.19 -24.91 17.60
C PHE A 5 10.88 -23.58 17.22
N TRP A 6 11.64 -22.93 18.14
CA TRP A 6 13.10 -23.04 18.38
C TRP A 6 13.97 -22.54 17.19
N LEU A 7 15.06 -21.77 17.27
CA LEU A 7 15.65 -20.89 18.31
C LEU A 7 16.86 -20.12 17.73
N SER A 8 17.24 -19.02 18.41
CA SER A 8 18.55 -18.34 18.53
C SER A 8 19.54 -18.26 17.36
N LYS A 9 20.00 -17.01 17.13
CA LYS A 9 21.39 -16.65 17.41
C LYS A 9 21.46 -15.27 18.07
N LEU A 10 21.88 -15.27 19.34
CA LEU A 10 22.34 -14.10 20.08
C LEU A 10 23.74 -13.72 19.58
N SER A 11 23.91 -12.49 19.10
CA SER A 11 25.21 -11.83 18.98
C SER A 11 25.22 -10.67 19.98
N LYS A 12 26.05 -10.79 21.02
CA LYS A 12 26.34 -9.72 21.98
C LYS A 12 27.37 -8.77 21.35
N ARG A 13 27.06 -7.47 21.33
CA ARG A 13 28.03 -6.37 21.47
C ARG A 13 27.27 -5.04 21.71
N ASP A 14 27.22 -4.69 23.00
CA ASP A 14 27.50 -3.40 23.62
C ASP A 14 26.90 -2.06 23.09
N SER A 15 26.39 -1.35 24.09
CA SER A 15 26.43 0.12 24.26
C SER A 15 25.33 0.96 23.60
N GLN A 16 24.23 1.08 24.36
CA GLN A 16 23.78 2.39 24.87
C GLN A 16 23.24 3.38 23.84
N PHE A 17 22.20 2.98 23.12
CA PHE A 17 21.08 3.87 22.80
C PHE A 17 19.77 3.08 23.01
N CYS A 18 19.36 2.95 24.28
CA CYS A 18 17.98 2.54 24.57
C CYS A 18 17.08 3.70 24.15
N VAL A 19 16.58 3.67 22.92
CA VAL A 19 15.44 4.53 22.53
C VAL A 19 14.33 4.17 23.51
N PRO A 20 13.84 5.10 24.35
CA PRO A 20 12.82 4.77 25.33
C PRO A 20 11.62 4.17 24.61
N ARG A 21 11.25 2.96 25.01
CA ARG A 21 10.05 2.26 24.52
C ARG A 21 8.88 3.22 24.75
N ALA A 22 8.21 3.62 23.67
CA ALA A 22 7.17 4.63 23.73
C ALA A 22 6.16 4.26 24.83
N THR A 23 5.90 5.19 25.75
CA THR A 23 4.92 4.99 26.83
C THR A 23 3.55 4.68 26.20
N LEU A 24 2.67 3.97 26.91
CA LEU A 24 1.32 3.65 26.42
C LEU A 24 0.56 4.90 25.93
N ALA A 25 0.85 6.07 26.51
CA ALA A 25 0.32 7.37 26.10
C ALA A 25 0.70 7.76 24.65
N ASP A 26 1.92 7.46 24.21
CA ASP A 26 2.37 7.72 22.84
C ASP A 26 1.71 6.79 21.82
N ARG A 27 1.05 5.70 22.25
CA ARG A 27 0.30 4.80 21.36
C ARG A 27 -1.10 5.31 21.02
N THR A 28 -1.62 6.26 21.78
CA THR A 28 -2.97 6.83 21.64
C THR A 28 -2.89 8.36 21.74
N LEU A 29 -2.29 8.99 20.71
CA LEU A 29 -2.20 10.44 20.60
C LEU A 29 -3.57 11.11 20.40
N PHE A 30 -4.49 10.41 19.76
CA PHE A 30 -5.80 10.90 19.35
C PHE A 30 -6.92 10.22 20.13
N ASN A 31 -8.05 10.91 20.24
CA ASN A 31 -9.30 10.27 20.64
C ASN A 31 -9.89 9.47 19.45
N GLN A 32 -10.93 8.68 19.72
CA GLN A 32 -11.51 7.80 18.70
C GLN A 32 -12.12 8.58 17.52
N GLU A 33 -12.69 9.76 17.76
CA GLU A 33 -13.28 10.61 16.71
C GLU A 33 -12.22 11.24 15.80
N GLU A 34 -11.09 11.69 16.36
CA GLU A 34 -9.95 12.22 15.62
C GLU A 34 -9.28 11.12 14.78
N GLU A 35 -9.13 9.91 15.35
CA GLU A 35 -8.65 8.76 14.57
C GLU A 35 -9.61 8.40 13.45
N LEU A 36 -10.92 8.48 13.70
CA LEU A 36 -11.94 8.19 12.69
C LEU A 36 -11.85 9.15 11.50
N ARG A 37 -11.67 10.46 11.73
CA ARG A 37 -11.46 11.44 10.64
C ARG A 37 -10.23 11.10 9.80
N LEU A 38 -9.15 10.67 10.44
CA LEU A 38 -7.94 10.25 9.74
C LEU A 38 -8.18 8.98 8.91
N VAL A 39 -8.95 8.02 9.44
CA VAL A 39 -9.32 6.79 8.73
C VAL A 39 -10.19 7.11 7.51
N GLU A 40 -11.22 7.94 7.66
CA GLU A 40 -12.10 8.36 6.54
C GLU A 40 -11.32 9.07 5.44
N TYR A 41 -10.34 9.89 5.81
CA TYR A 41 -9.44 10.52 4.85
C TYR A 41 -8.53 9.51 4.13
N LEU A 42 -8.02 8.50 4.84
CA LEU A 42 -7.23 7.43 4.21
C LEU A 42 -8.06 6.55 3.28
N GLU A 43 -9.32 6.30 3.63
CA GLU A 43 -10.25 5.57 2.78
C GLU A 43 -10.60 6.33 1.50
N SER A 44 -10.81 7.66 1.59
CA SER A 44 -11.05 8.47 0.38
C SER A 44 -9.83 8.51 -0.54
N LEU A 45 -8.62 8.61 0.03
CA LEU A 45 -7.38 8.47 -0.75
C LEU A 45 -7.28 7.10 -1.42
N ALA A 46 -7.64 6.02 -0.71
CA ALA A 46 -7.63 4.68 -1.26
C ALA A 46 -8.66 4.50 -2.38
N GLN A 47 -9.86 5.09 -2.27
CA GLN A 47 -10.86 5.10 -3.35
C GLN A 47 -10.38 5.82 -4.61
N LEU A 48 -9.55 6.85 -4.45
CA LEU A 48 -8.88 7.55 -5.55
C LEU A 48 -7.66 6.79 -6.10
N GLY A 49 -7.34 5.62 -5.56
CA GLY A 49 -6.18 4.80 -5.97
C GLY A 49 -4.85 5.21 -5.33
N TYR A 50 -4.86 6.16 -4.39
CA TYR A 50 -3.66 6.60 -3.68
C TYR A 50 -3.52 5.86 -2.34
N GLY A 51 -2.67 4.83 -2.32
CA GLY A 51 -2.25 4.19 -1.08
C GLY A 51 -1.38 5.11 -0.22
N ALA A 52 -1.67 5.20 1.08
CA ALA A 52 -0.83 5.96 2.00
C ALA A 52 0.32 5.09 2.56
N THR A 53 1.56 5.47 2.24
CA THR A 53 2.75 4.87 2.88
C THR A 53 2.78 5.19 4.37
N ARG A 54 3.41 4.34 5.18
CA ARG A 54 3.61 4.59 6.63
C ARG A 54 4.26 5.94 6.93
N SER A 55 5.13 6.46 6.06
CA SER A 55 5.69 7.81 6.21
C SER A 55 4.62 8.87 6.02
N ARG A 56 3.84 8.78 4.94
CA ARG A 56 2.77 9.73 4.64
C ARG A 56 1.70 9.74 5.73
N LEU A 57 1.38 8.58 6.30
CA LEU A 57 0.50 8.47 7.46
C LEU A 57 1.04 9.22 8.68
N LYS A 58 2.36 9.17 8.94
CA LYS A 58 2.99 9.94 10.02
C LYS A 58 2.92 11.44 9.75
N ASP A 59 3.10 11.86 8.51
CA ASP A 59 3.02 13.27 8.12
C ASP A 59 1.59 13.79 8.31
N LEU A 60 0.58 13.08 7.79
CA LEU A 60 -0.84 13.43 7.94
C LEU A 60 -1.26 13.47 9.42
N ALA A 61 -0.85 12.48 10.20
CA ALA A 61 -1.10 12.48 11.64
C ALA A 61 -0.34 13.61 12.36
N GLY A 62 0.85 13.96 11.91
CA GLY A 62 1.62 15.09 12.45
C GLY A 62 0.91 16.42 12.23
N ASP A 63 0.43 16.65 11.01
CA ASP A 63 -0.34 17.84 10.63
C ASP A 63 -1.65 17.92 11.42
N LEU A 64 -2.37 16.80 11.55
CA LEU A 64 -3.59 16.73 12.36
C LEU A 64 -3.30 17.04 13.83
N ALA A 65 -2.25 16.46 14.42
CA ALA A 65 -1.87 16.71 15.81
C ALA A 65 -1.44 18.17 16.07
N PHE A 66 -0.78 18.80 15.09
CA PHE A 66 -0.44 20.22 15.15
C PHE A 66 -1.68 21.11 15.10
N SER A 67 -2.62 20.81 14.19
CA SER A 67 -3.88 21.56 14.08
C SER A 67 -4.74 21.50 15.35
N LEU A 68 -4.69 20.38 16.07
CA LEU A 68 -5.40 20.16 17.33
C LEU A 68 -4.63 20.65 18.57
N GLY A 69 -3.44 21.22 18.40
CA GLY A 69 -2.59 21.70 19.50
C GLY A 69 -2.03 20.58 20.40
N LYS A 70 -2.16 19.31 20.01
CA LYS A 70 -1.70 18.16 20.82
C LYS A 70 -0.20 17.92 20.71
N ARG A 71 0.44 18.43 19.65
CA ARG A 71 1.88 18.25 19.41
C ARG A 71 2.48 19.40 18.62
N GLY A 72 3.77 19.65 18.83
CA GLY A 72 4.53 20.63 18.04
C GLY A 72 4.88 20.12 16.63
N LYS A 73 4.96 21.05 15.67
CA LYS A 73 5.14 20.80 14.22
C LYS A 73 6.36 19.94 13.85
N ASN A 74 7.41 19.94 14.68
CA ASN A 74 8.69 19.30 14.35
C ASN A 74 8.94 17.98 15.08
N LYS A 75 7.90 17.32 15.59
CA LYS A 75 8.03 15.98 16.20
C LYS A 75 7.35 14.93 15.32
N PRO A 76 8.10 14.09 14.57
CA PRO A 76 7.50 12.99 13.81
C PRO A 76 6.88 11.97 14.76
N LEU A 77 5.79 11.32 14.33
CA LEU A 77 5.17 10.24 15.11
C LEU A 77 6.07 9.00 15.09
N SER A 78 6.08 8.27 16.22
CA SER A 78 6.85 7.03 16.34
C SER A 78 6.28 5.95 15.42
N ASN A 79 7.14 5.03 14.97
CA ASN A 79 6.70 3.82 14.27
C ASN A 79 5.78 2.96 15.15
N ASP A 80 5.94 3.03 16.48
CA ASP A 80 5.07 2.33 17.44
C ASP A 80 3.63 2.85 17.41
N TRP A 81 3.46 4.18 17.28
CA TRP A 81 2.14 4.78 17.15
C TRP A 81 1.46 4.30 15.87
N VAL A 82 2.20 4.28 14.74
CA VAL A 82 1.65 3.81 13.45
C VAL A 82 1.21 2.35 13.55
N SER A 83 2.04 1.50 14.14
CA SER A 83 1.69 0.08 14.35
C SER A 83 0.46 -0.07 15.23
N GLY A 84 0.35 0.72 16.31
CA GLY A 84 -0.82 0.72 17.19
C GLY A 84 -2.10 1.21 16.48
N PHE A 85 -2.01 2.29 15.70
CA PHE A 85 -3.11 2.84 14.92
C PHE A 85 -3.63 1.83 13.89
N LEU A 86 -2.73 1.24 13.09
CA LEU A 86 -3.11 0.21 12.11
C LEU A 86 -3.69 -1.05 12.77
N GLN A 87 -3.22 -1.40 13.96
CA GLN A 87 -3.77 -2.54 14.71
C GLN A 87 -5.19 -2.27 15.22
N ARG A 88 -5.48 -1.04 15.68
CA ARG A 88 -6.83 -0.62 16.09
C ARG A 88 -7.81 -0.64 14.92
N TRP A 89 -7.39 -0.13 13.77
CA TRP A 89 -8.24 0.04 12.59
C TRP A 89 -8.08 -1.06 11.53
N LYS A 90 -7.58 -2.24 11.91
CA LYS A 90 -7.33 -3.38 11.01
C LYS A 90 -8.57 -3.88 10.24
N THR A 91 -9.77 -3.58 10.74
CA THR A 91 -11.03 -3.97 10.10
C THR A 91 -11.41 -3.05 8.94
N ARG A 92 -10.86 -1.83 8.91
CA ARG A 92 -11.12 -0.81 7.88
C ARG A 92 -9.90 -0.57 6.98
N LEU A 93 -8.71 -0.61 7.56
CA LEU A 93 -7.46 -0.35 6.86
C LEU A 93 -6.67 -1.65 6.66
N SER A 94 -6.21 -1.87 5.45
CA SER A 94 -5.33 -2.99 5.09
C SER A 94 -4.04 -2.49 4.45
N SER A 95 -2.93 -3.18 4.76
CA SER A 95 -1.65 -2.91 4.12
C SER A 95 -1.55 -3.76 2.86
N VAL A 96 -1.69 -3.12 1.70
CA VAL A 96 -1.53 -3.78 0.39
C VAL A 96 -0.17 -3.42 -0.20
N ARG A 97 0.50 -4.39 -0.82
CA ARG A 97 1.67 -4.10 -1.63
C ARG A 97 1.18 -3.65 -3.01
N PRO A 98 1.54 -2.44 -3.47
CA PRO A 98 1.22 -2.06 -4.84
C PRO A 98 1.94 -3.01 -5.79
N SER A 99 1.24 -3.49 -6.81
CA SER A 99 1.90 -4.21 -7.90
C SER A 99 2.73 -3.22 -8.70
N ALA A 100 3.94 -3.60 -9.08
CA ALA A 100 4.71 -2.81 -10.03
C ALA A 100 3.91 -2.72 -11.33
N LEU A 101 3.55 -1.50 -11.71
CA LEU A 101 3.00 -1.22 -13.03
C LEU A 101 4.14 -0.68 -13.89
N GLU A 102 4.32 -1.27 -15.06
CA GLU A 102 5.31 -0.78 -16.03
C GLU A 102 5.09 0.70 -16.30
N SER A 103 6.17 1.50 -16.20
CA SER A 103 6.07 2.96 -16.27
C SER A 103 5.44 3.45 -17.59
N TYR A 104 5.68 2.72 -18.68
CA TYR A 104 5.06 2.96 -19.98
C TYR A 104 3.55 2.71 -19.95
N ARG A 105 3.09 1.63 -19.29
CA ARG A 105 1.65 1.34 -19.17
C ARG A 105 0.93 2.44 -18.39
N ALA A 106 1.54 2.95 -17.31
CA ALA A 106 0.97 4.05 -16.56
C ALA A 106 0.88 5.34 -17.39
N LYS A 107 1.92 5.67 -18.15
CA LYS A 107 1.96 6.88 -19.00
C LYS A 107 0.99 6.82 -20.17
N TYR A 108 0.78 5.64 -20.74
CA TYR A 108 -0.08 5.43 -21.90
C TYR A 108 -1.54 5.13 -21.51
N ALA A 109 -1.90 5.12 -20.22
CA ALA A 109 -3.28 4.94 -19.77
C ALA A 109 -4.00 6.29 -19.66
N THR A 110 -4.02 7.08 -20.75
CA THR A 110 -4.81 8.33 -20.82
C THR A 110 -6.24 8.04 -21.25
N PRO A 111 -7.23 8.90 -20.94
CA PRO A 111 -8.60 8.68 -21.38
C PRO A 111 -8.73 8.47 -22.89
N GLU A 112 -7.97 9.24 -23.69
CA GLU A 112 -8.01 9.20 -25.15
C GLU A 112 -7.41 7.90 -25.70
N SER A 113 -6.30 7.44 -25.12
CA SER A 113 -5.64 6.19 -25.53
C SER A 113 -6.46 4.97 -25.14
N VAL A 114 -7.09 4.99 -23.97
CA VAL A 114 -8.01 3.94 -23.52
C VAL A 114 -9.25 3.90 -24.42
N ASP A 115 -9.87 5.05 -24.70
CA ASP A 115 -11.04 5.13 -25.59
C ASP A 115 -10.69 4.65 -27.01
N HIS A 116 -9.56 5.12 -27.55
CA HIS A 116 -9.06 4.69 -28.85
C HIS A 116 -8.81 3.18 -28.92
N TYR A 117 -8.22 2.58 -27.87
CA TYR A 117 -8.01 1.14 -27.79
C TYR A 117 -9.33 0.36 -27.85
N PHE A 118 -10.31 0.73 -27.00
CA PHE A 118 -11.59 0.01 -26.95
C PHE A 118 -12.43 0.20 -28.22
N LYS A 119 -12.36 1.38 -28.85
CA LYS A 119 -12.97 1.62 -30.15
C LYS A 119 -12.37 0.71 -31.23
N ASN A 120 -11.05 0.65 -31.32
CA ASN A 120 -10.37 -0.21 -32.30
C ASN A 120 -10.67 -1.70 -32.05
N LEU A 121 -10.76 -2.10 -30.77
CA LEU A 121 -11.15 -3.45 -30.38
C LEU A 121 -12.58 -3.76 -30.86
N GLU A 122 -13.54 -2.89 -30.58
CA GLU A 122 -14.94 -3.06 -30.99
C GLU A 122 -15.07 -3.14 -32.53
N GLU A 123 -14.41 -2.24 -33.26
CA GLU A 123 -14.40 -2.25 -34.73
C GLU A 123 -13.81 -3.55 -35.29
N THR A 124 -12.73 -4.04 -34.68
CA THR A 124 -12.07 -5.29 -35.08
C THR A 124 -12.99 -6.49 -34.81
N LEU A 125 -13.61 -6.55 -33.63
CA LEU A 125 -14.54 -7.63 -33.27
C LEU A 125 -15.77 -7.65 -34.18
N LYS A 126 -16.30 -6.47 -34.55
CA LYS A 126 -17.40 -6.33 -35.52
C LYS A 126 -16.98 -6.78 -36.92
N LYS A 127 -15.82 -6.34 -37.39
CA LYS A 127 -15.31 -6.65 -38.74
C LYS A 127 -15.16 -8.16 -38.98
N TYR A 128 -14.79 -8.92 -37.96
CA TYR A 128 -14.56 -10.36 -38.06
C TYR A 128 -15.68 -11.22 -37.46
N ASP A 129 -16.82 -10.63 -37.08
CA ASP A 129 -17.96 -11.33 -36.46
C ASP A 129 -17.58 -12.18 -35.24
N LEU A 130 -16.78 -11.57 -34.34
CA LEU A 130 -16.22 -12.20 -33.14
C LEU A 130 -16.92 -11.78 -31.84
N LEU A 131 -17.86 -10.83 -31.88
CA LEU A 131 -18.54 -10.30 -30.68
C LEU A 131 -19.19 -11.40 -29.81
N ASN A 132 -19.70 -12.45 -30.44
CA ASN A 132 -20.36 -13.57 -29.77
C ASN A 132 -19.55 -14.88 -29.84
N LYS A 133 -18.27 -14.81 -30.22
CA LYS A 133 -17.40 -15.99 -30.41
C LYS A 133 -16.07 -15.84 -29.66
N PRO A 134 -16.10 -15.69 -28.32
CA PRO A 134 -14.88 -15.55 -27.53
C PRO A 134 -13.91 -16.73 -27.68
N GLU A 135 -14.41 -17.93 -27.99
CA GLU A 135 -13.63 -19.14 -28.26
C GLU A 135 -12.68 -19.01 -29.46
N CYS A 136 -12.91 -18.03 -30.34
CA CYS A 136 -12.06 -17.74 -31.48
C CYS A 136 -11.00 -16.66 -31.19
N ILE A 137 -10.94 -16.12 -29.97
CA ILE A 137 -9.99 -15.07 -29.57
C ILE A 137 -8.87 -15.71 -28.75
N TYR A 138 -7.67 -15.77 -29.32
CA TYR A 138 -6.51 -16.37 -28.68
C TYR A 138 -5.56 -15.27 -28.20
N ASN A 139 -5.17 -15.33 -26.93
CA ASN A 139 -4.08 -14.50 -26.43
C ASN A 139 -2.74 -15.18 -26.78
N LEU A 140 -1.94 -14.53 -27.61
CA LEU A 140 -0.59 -14.95 -27.95
C LEU A 140 0.38 -13.94 -27.34
N ASP A 141 1.07 -14.34 -26.29
CA ASP A 141 2.08 -13.51 -25.63
C ASP A 141 3.38 -14.33 -25.47
N GLU A 142 4.51 -13.70 -25.77
CA GLU A 142 5.80 -14.35 -25.70
C GLU A 142 6.28 -14.41 -24.25
N THR A 143 6.53 -15.62 -23.74
CA THR A 143 7.18 -15.81 -22.44
C THR A 143 8.68 -15.97 -22.66
N GLY A 144 9.46 -14.97 -22.25
CA GLY A 144 10.91 -15.05 -22.24
C GLY A 144 11.40 -16.10 -21.25
N ILE A 145 11.97 -17.20 -21.77
CA ILE A 145 12.63 -18.21 -20.93
C ILE A 145 14.08 -17.75 -20.74
N GLN A 146 14.47 -17.43 -19.49
CA GLN A 146 15.87 -17.16 -19.15
C GLN A 146 16.57 -18.48 -18.78
N PRO A 147 17.52 -18.98 -19.57
CA PRO A 147 18.21 -20.26 -19.29
C PRO A 147 19.28 -20.16 -18.20
N GLU A 148 19.45 -19.00 -17.58
CA GLU A 148 20.52 -18.74 -16.61
C GLU A 148 20.27 -19.46 -15.28
N HIS A 149 21.14 -20.43 -14.98
CA HIS A 149 21.17 -21.11 -13.69
C HIS A 149 21.58 -20.12 -12.58
N ARG A 150 20.69 -19.85 -11.63
CA ARG A 150 21.02 -19.17 -10.37
C ARG A 150 21.19 -20.22 -9.26
N PRO A 151 22.43 -20.64 -8.94
CA PRO A 151 22.68 -21.51 -7.80
C PRO A 151 22.33 -20.80 -6.47
N PRO A 152 22.02 -21.57 -5.40
CA PRO A 152 21.61 -21.05 -4.09
C PRO A 152 22.72 -20.27 -3.35
#